data_AF-A0A949NB56-F1
#
_entry.id   AF-A0A949NB56-F1
#
_cell.length_a   1.000
_cell.length_b   1.000
_cell.length_c   1.000
_cell.angle_alpha   90.00
_cell.angle_beta   90.00
_cell.angle_gamma   90.00
#
_symmetry.space_group_name_H-M   'P 1'
#
loop_
_entity.id
_entity.type
_entity.pdbx_description
1 polymer ?
#
loop_
_entity_poly.entity_id
_entity_poly.type
_entity_poly.pdbx_seq_one_letter_code
_entity_poly.pdbx_strand_id
1 'polypeptide(L)'
;MMSRTIQRSGLPLLVFAAAVLVAAAGIAILVAGPFTEGLFRTSIASEAADESTPVAPPPPADDAPAPAEPAAPPDTAEPEPVAATQEPAKTTPSTSSTPATPSAAVTHTVVQGDTLFDLAGEYWFDPYLWPMLLAANPETVADPDYLRRGSVLNIPPRPDEAARAVADAHVEAYRRYRELGDEALSRGRAQGNVLSIQLGLIRVNKAHWVLYSGLRYDDDLLERAEGTVPRADLDTVRGFITQFGGKPGM
;
A
#
# COMPACT_ATOMS: atom_id res chain seq x y z
N MET A 1 9.12 -65.14 21.15
CA MET A 1 10.11 -64.14 20.72
C MET A 1 9.39 -63.12 19.85
N MET A 2 9.13 -61.94 20.41
CA MET A 2 8.28 -60.90 19.79
C MET A 2 9.06 -60.11 18.74
N SER A 3 8.56 -60.15 17.51
CA SER A 3 9.06 -59.41 16.35
C SER A 3 8.86 -57.90 16.50
N ARG A 4 9.94 -57.12 16.40
CA ARG A 4 9.90 -55.70 16.03
C ARG A 4 11.02 -55.43 15.05
N THR A 5 10.67 -55.39 13.76
CA THR A 5 11.58 -54.99 12.70
C THR A 5 10.79 -54.27 11.60
N ILE A 6 11.03 -52.95 11.52
CA ILE A 6 11.00 -52.06 10.35
C ILE A 6 9.63 -51.70 9.75
N GLN A 7 9.25 -50.44 9.92
CA GLN A 7 8.54 -49.69 8.89
C GLN A 7 9.32 -48.42 8.56
N ARG A 8 9.97 -48.43 7.39
CA ARG A 8 10.47 -47.24 6.68
C ARG A 8 9.30 -46.61 5.95
N SER A 9 9.09 -45.30 6.09
CA SER A 9 8.32 -44.49 5.15
C SER A 9 8.81 -43.05 5.26
N GLY A 10 9.34 -42.50 4.16
CA GLY A 10 9.64 -41.08 4.02
C GLY A 10 8.61 -40.40 3.12
N LEU A 11 8.33 -39.12 3.38
CA LEU A 11 8.14 -38.00 2.43
C LEU A 11 7.80 -36.71 3.25
N PRO A 12 7.79 -35.49 2.68
CA PRO A 12 8.66 -34.38 3.11
C PRO A 12 7.86 -33.07 3.37
N LEU A 13 8.58 -31.94 3.49
CA LEU A 13 8.16 -30.58 3.11
C LEU A 13 6.66 -30.39 2.79
N LEU A 14 5.87 -29.82 3.72
CA LEU A 14 4.62 -29.08 3.43
C LEU A 14 4.03 -28.46 4.71
N VAL A 15 4.67 -27.41 5.25
CA VAL A 15 3.99 -26.51 6.22
C VAL A 15 4.21 -25.01 5.88
N PHE A 16 4.90 -24.68 4.78
CA PHE A 16 5.00 -23.31 4.27
C PHE A 16 4.03 -23.10 3.09
N ALA A 17 2.72 -23.11 3.37
CA ALA A 17 1.68 -22.63 2.43
C ALA A 17 0.30 -22.55 3.12
N ALA A 18 0.12 -21.67 4.11
CA ALA A 18 -1.22 -21.32 4.61
C ALA A 18 -1.22 -20.00 5.41
N ALA A 19 -0.91 -18.87 4.77
CA ALA A 19 -1.25 -17.53 5.30
C ALA A 19 -1.24 -16.43 4.21
N VAL A 20 -1.66 -16.76 2.99
CA VAL A 20 -2.04 -15.77 1.97
C VAL A 20 -3.35 -16.26 1.36
N LEU A 21 -4.48 -15.79 1.91
CA LEU A 21 -5.83 -15.72 1.29
C LEU A 21 -6.93 -15.57 2.34
N VAL A 22 -7.15 -14.37 2.87
CA VAL A 22 -8.52 -13.81 3.04
C VAL A 22 -8.42 -12.29 2.91
N ALA A 23 -8.31 -11.82 1.68
CA ALA A 23 -8.79 -10.50 1.29
C ALA A 23 -10.05 -10.74 0.43
N ALA A 24 -11.08 -9.93 0.67
CA ALA A 24 -12.35 -9.86 -0.06
C ALA A 24 -13.39 -10.98 0.18
N ALA A 25 -14.17 -10.85 1.26
CA ALA A 25 -15.64 -11.07 1.25
C ALA A 25 -16.20 -10.76 2.65
N GLY A 26 -17.03 -9.71 2.75
CA GLY A 26 -17.68 -9.36 4.01
C GLY A 26 -18.67 -8.20 3.87
N ILE A 27 -19.42 -8.17 2.78
CA ILE A 27 -20.62 -7.35 2.67
C ILE A 27 -21.75 -8.06 3.43
N ALA A 28 -22.38 -7.32 4.33
CA ALA A 28 -23.75 -7.39 4.82
C ALA A 28 -24.54 -8.71 4.66
N ILE A 29 -25.03 -9.25 5.78
CA ILE A 29 -26.46 -9.39 6.16
C ILE A 29 -26.55 -10.39 7.32
N LEU A 30 -27.03 -9.94 8.47
CA LEU A 30 -27.83 -10.77 9.37
C LEU A 30 -28.94 -9.91 9.98
N VAL A 31 -30.11 -9.95 9.33
CA VAL A 31 -31.38 -9.51 9.91
C VAL A 31 -32.15 -10.76 10.30
N ALA A 32 -32.40 -10.95 11.60
CA ALA A 32 -33.57 -11.67 12.11
C ALA A 32 -33.71 -11.46 13.63
N GLY A 33 -34.72 -10.69 14.04
CA GLY A 33 -35.16 -10.57 15.43
C GLY A 33 -36.24 -9.49 15.57
N PRO A 34 -37.44 -9.79 16.11
CA PRO A 34 -38.69 -9.13 15.72
C PRO A 34 -38.96 -7.87 16.55
N PHE A 35 -39.32 -6.76 15.89
CA PHE A 35 -39.94 -5.62 16.55
C PHE A 35 -41.38 -5.48 16.05
N THR A 36 -42.28 -5.93 16.90
CA THR A 36 -43.73 -5.85 16.80
C THR A 36 -44.24 -4.41 16.82
N GLU A 37 -45.21 -4.16 15.94
CA GLU A 37 -46.39 -3.29 16.08
C GLU A 37 -46.22 -1.79 16.35
N GLY A 38 -46.79 -1.02 15.43
CA GLY A 38 -47.48 0.23 15.77
C GLY A 38 -46.77 1.49 15.30
N LEU A 39 -47.25 2.07 14.19
CA LEU A 39 -48.21 3.19 14.25
C LEU A 39 -48.30 3.92 12.90
N PHE A 40 -49.54 4.04 12.41
CA PHE A 40 -50.06 5.08 11.51
C PHE A 40 -49.58 5.18 10.05
N ARG A 41 -50.20 4.33 9.23
CA ARG A 41 -51.14 4.70 8.14
C ARG A 41 -51.21 6.21 7.78
N THR A 42 -50.72 6.57 6.59
CA THR A 42 -51.23 7.63 5.69
C THR A 42 -50.63 7.33 4.31
N SER A 43 -51.36 6.63 3.45
CA SER A 43 -52.25 7.20 2.42
C SER A 43 -51.50 7.92 1.29
N ILE A 44 -51.11 7.15 0.28
CA ILE A 44 -51.24 7.54 -1.13
C ILE A 44 -51.39 6.27 -1.96
N ALA A 45 -52.57 6.13 -2.57
CA ALA A 45 -52.86 5.15 -3.61
C ALA A 45 -52.63 5.81 -4.97
N SER A 46 -51.84 5.16 -5.81
CA SER A 46 -51.79 5.28 -7.28
C SER A 46 -50.83 4.19 -7.73
N GLU A 47 -51.30 2.95 -7.89
CA GLU A 47 -51.84 2.39 -9.13
C GLU A 47 -50.76 2.00 -10.14
N ALA A 48 -50.96 0.82 -10.72
CA ALA A 48 -49.98 -0.15 -11.13
C ALA A 48 -49.56 -0.05 -12.62
N ALA A 49 -48.32 -0.48 -12.86
CA ALA A 49 -47.83 -1.19 -14.05
C ALA A 49 -46.42 -1.68 -13.65
N ASP A 50 -46.28 -2.90 -13.12
CA ASP A 50 -46.00 -4.12 -13.88
C ASP A 50 -45.10 -3.90 -15.11
N GLU A 51 -43.78 -3.95 -14.90
CA GLU A 51 -42.88 -4.64 -15.83
C GLU A 51 -41.60 -5.06 -15.08
N SER A 52 -41.56 -6.34 -14.70
CA SER A 52 -40.33 -7.00 -14.28
C SER A 52 -39.47 -7.32 -15.51
N THR A 53 -38.26 -6.77 -15.57
CA THR A 53 -37.16 -7.42 -16.29
C THR A 53 -35.94 -7.51 -15.37
N PRO A 54 -35.54 -8.71 -14.91
CA PRO A 54 -34.26 -8.90 -14.23
C PRO A 54 -33.13 -8.87 -15.26
N VAL A 55 -32.19 -7.94 -15.11
CA VAL A 55 -30.93 -7.91 -15.88
C VAL A 55 -30.04 -9.05 -15.38
N ALA A 56 -29.68 -9.95 -16.31
CA ALA A 56 -28.79 -11.09 -16.07
C ALA A 56 -27.33 -10.66 -15.79
N PRO A 57 -26.56 -11.43 -15.01
CA PRO A 57 -25.12 -11.19 -14.85
C PRO A 57 -24.34 -11.54 -16.13
N PRO A 58 -23.19 -10.89 -16.40
CA PRO A 58 -22.36 -11.22 -17.56
C PRO A 58 -21.70 -12.62 -17.40
N PRO A 59 -21.49 -13.38 -18.50
CA PRO A 59 -20.80 -14.67 -18.45
C PRO A 59 -19.28 -14.51 -18.24
N PRO A 60 -18.59 -15.52 -17.67
CA PRO A 60 -17.13 -15.58 -17.65
C PRO A 60 -16.62 -16.03 -19.03
N ALA A 61 -15.53 -15.43 -19.51
CA ALA A 61 -14.81 -15.92 -20.68
C ALA A 61 -13.44 -16.46 -20.23
N ASP A 62 -13.33 -17.78 -20.25
CA ASP A 62 -12.10 -18.56 -20.16
C ASP A 62 -11.33 -18.54 -21.50
N ASP A 63 -10.00 -18.65 -21.35
CA ASP A 63 -8.96 -19.21 -22.24
C ASP A 63 -9.05 -19.11 -23.78
N ALA A 64 -8.12 -18.30 -24.30
CA ALA A 64 -7.21 -18.45 -25.47
C ALA A 64 -7.56 -19.37 -26.68
N PRO A 65 -7.15 -18.97 -27.90
CA PRO A 65 -5.77 -19.27 -28.32
C PRO A 65 -5.08 -18.16 -29.15
N ALA A 66 -3.75 -18.13 -29.08
CA ALA A 66 -2.89 -17.37 -29.99
C ALA A 66 -2.93 -17.93 -31.43
N PRO A 67 -2.62 -17.09 -32.43
CA PRO A 67 -1.83 -17.60 -33.57
C PRO A 67 -0.67 -16.69 -34.03
N ALA A 68 0.53 -17.29 -33.99
CA ALA A 68 1.61 -17.32 -35.00
C ALA A 68 2.14 -16.04 -35.69
N GLU A 69 3.43 -15.81 -35.43
CA GLU A 69 4.45 -15.14 -36.25
C GLU A 69 4.61 -15.75 -37.66
N PRO A 70 4.86 -14.92 -38.70
CA PRO A 70 5.56 -15.37 -39.91
C PRO A 70 7.01 -14.83 -39.96
N ALA A 71 7.93 -15.77 -40.15
CA ALA A 71 9.36 -15.60 -40.36
C ALA A 71 9.75 -14.84 -41.65
N ALA A 72 10.92 -14.18 -41.61
CA ALA A 72 11.73 -13.71 -42.75
C ALA A 72 12.23 -14.88 -43.64
N PRO A 73 12.78 -14.71 -44.88
CA PRO A 73 14.14 -14.16 -45.18
C PRO A 73 14.26 -13.63 -46.67
N PRO A 74 15.43 -13.56 -47.39
CA PRO A 74 16.87 -13.59 -47.09
C PRO A 74 17.66 -12.35 -47.60
N ASP A 75 18.73 -11.92 -46.92
CA ASP A 75 20.16 -12.19 -47.20
C ASP A 75 20.71 -11.75 -48.58
N THR A 76 21.58 -10.74 -48.56
CA THR A 76 22.75 -10.60 -49.44
C THR A 76 23.79 -9.77 -48.68
N ALA A 77 24.73 -10.49 -48.06
CA ALA A 77 26.09 -10.05 -47.71
C ALA A 77 26.83 -9.51 -48.96
N GLU A 78 27.93 -8.76 -48.89
CA GLU A 78 29.21 -9.07 -48.27
C GLU A 78 30.20 -7.88 -48.52
N PRO A 79 31.48 -7.92 -48.10
CA PRO A 79 32.02 -7.33 -46.87
C PRO A 79 33.11 -6.27 -47.16
N GLU A 80 33.71 -5.68 -46.12
CA GLU A 80 35.15 -5.36 -46.04
C GLU A 80 35.51 -4.91 -44.60
N PRO A 81 36.74 -5.16 -44.10
CA PRO A 81 36.89 -6.12 -43.02
C PRO A 81 37.72 -5.64 -41.80
N VAL A 82 37.48 -6.35 -40.68
CA VAL A 82 38.38 -6.80 -39.59
C VAL A 82 39.43 -5.88 -38.94
N ALA A 83 39.32 -5.84 -37.60
CA ALA A 83 40.34 -6.15 -36.57
C ALA A 83 40.28 -5.12 -35.42
N ALA A 84 40.19 -5.45 -34.14
CA ALA A 84 40.48 -6.70 -33.45
C ALA A 84 39.65 -6.84 -32.16
N THR A 85 39.06 -8.04 -31.99
CA THR A 85 39.11 -8.91 -30.82
C THR A 85 39.11 -8.30 -29.42
N GLN A 86 38.00 -8.47 -28.70
CA GLN A 86 38.03 -8.93 -27.30
C GLN A 86 36.91 -9.97 -27.08
N GLU A 87 37.32 -11.23 -26.94
CA GLU A 87 36.53 -12.38 -26.46
C GLU A 87 36.82 -12.59 -24.94
N PRO A 88 36.10 -13.45 -24.21
CA PRO A 88 35.18 -13.06 -23.15
C PRO A 88 35.72 -13.44 -21.76
N ALA A 89 35.86 -12.48 -20.86
CA ALA A 89 36.08 -12.78 -19.45
C ALA A 89 34.73 -13.07 -18.77
N LYS A 90 34.46 -14.37 -18.60
CA LYS A 90 33.44 -14.90 -17.69
C LYS A 90 33.82 -14.48 -16.26
N THR A 91 33.23 -13.41 -15.74
CA THR A 91 33.25 -13.09 -14.31
C THR A 91 31.87 -12.60 -13.89
N THR A 92 31.05 -13.53 -13.45
CA THR A 92 30.14 -13.30 -12.33
C THR A 92 30.96 -12.97 -11.09
N PRO A 93 30.72 -11.84 -10.42
CA PRO A 93 30.68 -11.81 -8.98
C PRO A 93 29.21 -11.85 -8.57
N SER A 94 28.76 -13.05 -8.21
CA SER A 94 27.70 -13.19 -7.22
C SER A 94 28.26 -12.68 -5.90
N THR A 95 28.22 -11.38 -5.67
CA THR A 95 28.28 -10.83 -4.33
C THR A 95 26.87 -10.84 -3.78
N SER A 96 26.55 -11.87 -2.98
CA SER A 96 25.60 -11.70 -1.89
C SER A 96 26.16 -10.61 -0.98
N SER A 97 25.85 -9.36 -1.29
CA SER A 97 26.03 -8.25 -0.37
C SER A 97 24.96 -8.39 0.70
N THR A 98 25.39 -8.84 1.89
CA THR A 98 24.72 -8.47 3.14
C THR A 98 24.45 -6.97 3.08
N PRO A 99 23.21 -6.50 3.31
CA PRO A 99 22.92 -5.08 3.19
C PRO A 99 23.69 -4.34 4.28
N ALA A 100 24.72 -3.59 3.89
CA ALA A 100 25.36 -2.63 4.77
C ALA A 100 24.44 -1.41 4.80
N THR A 101 23.83 -1.13 5.95
CA THR A 101 23.08 0.11 6.16
C THR A 101 23.98 1.30 5.79
N PRO A 102 23.55 2.19 4.87
CA PRO A 102 24.34 3.34 4.49
C PRO A 102 24.54 4.22 5.73
N SER A 103 25.80 4.28 6.18
CA SER A 103 26.22 5.12 7.31
C SER A 103 26.35 6.60 6.93
N ALA A 104 26.20 6.95 5.66
CA ALA A 104 26.33 8.30 5.14
C ALA A 104 25.06 8.69 4.36
N ALA A 105 24.78 9.99 4.29
CA ALA A 105 23.72 10.51 3.44
C ALA A 105 24.01 10.15 1.97
N VAL A 106 22.99 9.65 1.27
CA VAL A 106 23.03 9.27 -0.15
C VAL A 106 21.95 10.03 -0.89
N THR A 107 22.11 10.23 -2.19
CA THR A 107 21.04 10.77 -3.03
C THR A 107 20.43 9.66 -3.89
N HIS A 108 19.10 9.60 -3.96
CA HIS A 108 18.38 8.69 -4.85
C HIS A 108 17.71 9.48 -5.97
N THR A 109 17.86 9.03 -7.22
CA THR A 109 17.10 9.61 -8.35
C THR A 109 15.85 8.80 -8.56
N VAL A 110 14.69 9.43 -8.40
CA VAL A 110 13.39 8.76 -8.50
C VAL A 110 13.19 8.15 -9.88
N VAL A 111 12.94 6.85 -9.91
CA VAL A 111 12.57 6.09 -11.11
C VAL A 111 11.08 5.76 -11.11
N GLN A 112 10.61 5.11 -12.18
CA GLN A 112 9.21 4.71 -12.29
C GLN A 112 8.88 3.61 -11.28
N GLY A 113 7.84 3.83 -10.48
CA GLY A 113 7.35 2.85 -9.51
C GLY A 113 7.85 3.10 -8.09
N ASP A 114 8.81 4.00 -7.90
CA ASP A 114 9.30 4.35 -6.56
C ASP A 114 8.18 4.94 -5.69
N THR A 115 8.16 4.50 -4.45
CA THR A 115 7.34 5.09 -3.39
C THR A 115 8.24 5.43 -2.20
N LEU A 116 7.82 6.39 -1.36
CA LEU A 116 8.56 6.69 -0.14
C LEU A 116 8.68 5.46 0.78
N PHE A 117 7.66 4.59 0.77
CA PHE A 117 7.62 3.36 1.55
C PHE A 117 8.67 2.36 1.07
N ASP A 118 8.72 2.10 -0.23
CA ASP A 118 9.68 1.15 -0.80
C ASP A 118 11.11 1.66 -0.65
N LEU A 119 11.34 2.96 -0.88
CA LEU A 119 12.66 3.57 -0.70
C LEU A 119 13.12 3.51 0.77
N ALA A 120 12.24 3.77 1.74
CA ALA A 120 12.59 3.58 3.16
C ALA A 120 12.91 2.11 3.47
N GLY A 121 12.16 1.17 2.89
CA GLY A 121 12.44 -0.25 3.00
C GLY A 121 13.78 -0.66 2.37
N GLU A 122 14.16 -0.06 1.24
CA GLU A 122 15.40 -0.35 0.54
C GLU A 122 16.63 0.24 1.24
N TYR A 123 16.56 1.52 1.62
CA TYR A 123 17.71 2.23 2.19
C TYR A 123 17.86 2.04 3.69
N TRP A 124 16.75 1.90 4.42
CA TRP A 124 16.76 1.81 5.87
C TRP A 124 16.30 0.44 6.38
N PHE A 125 15.88 -0.51 5.55
CA PHE A 125 15.34 -1.81 5.97
C PHE A 125 14.13 -1.71 6.91
N ASP A 126 13.47 -0.56 6.93
CA ASP A 126 12.23 -0.33 7.65
C ASP A 126 11.35 0.61 6.82
N PRO A 127 10.33 0.08 6.13
CA PRO A 127 9.50 0.91 5.28
C PRO A 127 8.58 1.84 6.08
N TYR A 128 8.36 1.59 7.38
CA TYR A 128 7.60 2.50 8.26
C TYR A 128 8.34 3.80 8.58
N LEU A 129 9.63 3.89 8.23
CA LEU A 129 10.40 5.13 8.32
C LEU A 129 10.14 6.10 7.16
N TRP A 130 9.29 5.76 6.19
CA TRP A 130 8.97 6.65 5.06
C TRP A 130 8.57 8.09 5.43
N PRO A 131 7.92 8.39 6.58
CA PRO A 131 7.64 9.77 6.97
C PRO A 131 8.91 10.57 7.25
N MET A 132 9.99 9.92 7.70
CA MET A 132 11.31 10.57 7.84
C MET A 132 11.88 10.96 6.48
N LEU A 133 11.65 10.13 5.46
CA LEU A 133 12.09 10.44 4.10
C LEU A 133 11.29 11.62 3.52
N LEU A 134 9.98 11.69 3.80
CA LEU A 134 9.17 12.85 3.47
C LEU A 134 9.70 14.11 4.17
N ALA A 135 9.92 14.05 5.49
CA ALA A 135 10.39 15.17 6.30
C ALA A 135 11.79 15.67 5.87
N ALA A 136 12.63 14.79 5.30
CA ALA A 136 13.92 15.16 4.75
C ALA A 136 13.84 15.84 3.37
N ASN A 137 12.69 15.77 2.68
CA ASN A 137 12.52 16.24 1.30
C ASN A 137 11.25 17.09 1.06
N PRO A 138 10.91 18.06 1.93
CA PRO A 138 9.64 18.79 1.83
C PRO A 138 9.51 19.64 0.56
N GLU A 139 10.62 20.20 0.07
CA GLU A 139 10.66 21.02 -1.15
C GLU A 139 10.54 20.18 -2.43
N THR A 140 10.98 18.93 -2.38
CA THR A 140 10.96 18.02 -3.54
C THR A 140 9.66 17.23 -3.61
N VAL A 141 9.10 16.85 -2.44
CA VAL A 141 7.95 15.97 -2.34
C VAL A 141 6.75 16.72 -1.78
N ALA A 142 5.96 17.30 -2.68
CA ALA A 142 4.73 17.98 -2.30
C ALA A 142 3.60 17.00 -1.95
N ASP A 143 3.50 15.83 -2.55
CA ASP A 143 2.45 14.85 -2.24
C ASP A 143 3.11 13.51 -1.91
N PRO A 144 2.89 12.94 -0.70
CA PRO A 144 3.52 11.69 -0.32
C PRO A 144 3.20 10.51 -1.26
N ASP A 145 2.06 10.54 -1.95
CA ASP A 145 1.65 9.53 -2.92
C ASP A 145 2.23 9.77 -4.33
N TYR A 146 2.98 10.85 -4.54
CA TYR A 146 3.47 11.24 -5.86
C TYR A 146 4.94 11.66 -5.84
N LEU A 147 5.81 10.79 -6.35
CA LEU A 147 7.20 11.10 -6.62
C LEU A 147 7.41 11.41 -8.10
N ARG A 148 7.98 12.59 -8.39
CA ARG A 148 8.26 13.00 -9.77
C ARG A 148 9.48 12.25 -10.29
N ARG A 149 9.32 11.46 -11.35
CA ARG A 149 10.44 10.79 -12.03
C ARG A 149 11.56 11.78 -12.36
N GLY A 150 12.80 11.40 -12.05
CA GLY A 150 13.99 12.21 -12.24
C GLY A 150 14.24 13.24 -11.15
N SER A 151 13.37 13.38 -10.15
CA SER A 151 13.70 14.20 -8.97
C SER A 151 14.75 13.51 -8.13
N VAL A 152 15.63 14.30 -7.51
CA VAL A 152 16.67 13.78 -6.62
C VAL A 152 16.19 13.93 -5.19
N LEU A 153 16.09 12.80 -4.48
CA LEU A 153 15.78 12.75 -3.06
C LEU A 153 17.07 12.63 -2.25
N ASN A 154 17.15 13.41 -1.19
CA ASN A 154 18.13 13.23 -0.14
C ASN A 154 17.70 12.08 0.76
N ILE A 155 18.52 11.03 0.84
CA ILE A 155 18.37 9.90 1.75
C ILE A 155 19.36 10.12 2.90
N PRO A 156 18.94 10.70 4.04
CA PRO A 156 19.83 10.82 5.18
C PRO A 156 20.25 9.43 5.70
N PRO A 157 21.31 9.36 6.55
CA PRO A 157 21.60 8.13 7.29
C PRO A 157 20.34 7.63 7.97
N ARG A 158 20.25 6.30 8.15
CA ARG A 158 19.13 5.71 8.89
C ARG A 158 18.99 6.47 10.22
N PRO A 159 17.80 7.00 10.55
CA PRO A 159 17.63 7.73 11.79
C PRO A 159 17.93 6.79 12.97
N ASP A 160 18.90 7.19 13.79
CA ASP A 160 19.09 6.59 15.10
C ASP A 160 17.80 6.86 15.90
N GLU A 161 17.26 5.82 16.53
CA GLU A 161 15.91 5.74 17.11
C GLU A 161 15.69 6.70 18.30
N ALA A 162 15.80 8.00 18.09
CA ALA A 162 14.96 8.94 18.82
C ALA A 162 13.53 8.66 18.35
N ALA A 163 12.91 7.64 18.95
CA ALA A 163 11.59 7.14 18.59
C ALA A 163 10.56 8.30 18.53
N ARG A 164 10.80 9.33 19.36
CA ARG A 164 10.16 10.65 19.32
C ARG A 164 10.20 11.35 17.96
N ALA A 165 11.37 11.50 17.34
CA ALA A 165 11.52 12.20 16.07
C ALA A 165 10.82 11.45 14.93
N VAL A 166 10.88 10.13 14.95
CA VAL A 166 10.15 9.29 13.99
C VAL A 166 8.64 9.44 14.17
N ALA A 167 8.15 9.44 15.42
CA ALA A 167 6.74 9.67 15.71
C ALA A 167 6.30 11.08 15.28
N ASP A 168 7.13 12.11 15.50
CA ASP A 168 6.83 13.48 15.06
C ASP A 168 6.80 13.59 13.53
N ALA A 169 7.64 12.86 12.81
CA ALA A 169 7.56 12.76 11.35
C ALA A 169 6.26 12.10 10.87
N HIS A 170 5.70 11.13 11.62
CA HIS A 170 4.37 10.59 11.33
C HIS A 170 3.27 11.64 11.54
N VAL A 171 3.39 12.51 12.55
CA VAL A 171 2.45 13.62 12.71
C VAL A 171 2.53 14.58 11.53
N GLU A 172 3.73 14.88 11.03
CA GLU A 172 3.89 15.75 9.87
C GLU A 172 3.31 15.12 8.59
N ALA A 173 3.58 13.84 8.36
CA ALA A 173 2.96 13.10 7.27
C ALA A 173 1.43 13.04 7.39
N TYR A 174 0.89 12.88 8.60
CA TYR A 174 -0.54 13.00 8.88
C TYR A 174 -1.06 14.39 8.45
N ARG A 175 -0.39 15.47 8.85
CA ARG A 175 -0.81 16.84 8.48
C ARG A 175 -0.84 17.00 6.98
N ARG A 176 0.16 16.47 6.27
CA ARG A 176 0.22 16.58 4.82
C ARG A 176 -0.93 15.84 4.13
N TYR A 177 -1.24 14.61 4.54
CA TYR A 177 -2.41 13.90 4.03
C TYR A 177 -3.72 14.61 4.40
N ARG A 178 -3.82 15.15 5.61
CA ARG A 178 -5.01 15.84 6.10
C ARG A 178 -5.29 17.10 5.28
N GLU A 179 -4.27 17.90 5.01
CA GLU A 179 -4.35 19.11 4.18
C GLU A 179 -4.80 18.79 2.76
N LEU A 180 -4.14 17.84 2.09
CA LEU A 180 -4.51 17.41 0.73
C LEU A 180 -5.93 16.82 0.68
N GLY A 181 -6.34 16.13 1.73
CA GLY A 181 -7.71 15.61 1.90
C GLY A 181 -8.74 16.72 2.02
N ASP A 182 -8.51 17.70 2.90
CA ASP A 182 -9.40 18.86 3.08
C ASP A 182 -9.52 19.70 1.81
N GLU A 183 -8.42 19.92 1.12
CA GLU A 183 -8.41 20.68 -0.13
C GLU A 183 -9.26 19.98 -1.21
N ALA A 184 -9.08 18.66 -1.38
CA ALA A 184 -9.86 17.87 -2.32
C ALA A 184 -11.35 17.82 -1.96
N LEU A 185 -11.68 17.70 -0.67
CA LEU A 185 -13.06 17.77 -0.18
C LEU A 185 -13.69 19.14 -0.45
N SER A 186 -12.96 20.22 -0.15
CA SER A 186 -13.41 21.60 -0.35
C SER A 186 -13.68 21.88 -1.83
N ARG A 187 -12.70 21.59 -2.70
CA ARG A 187 -12.85 21.73 -4.16
C ARG A 187 -13.97 20.87 -4.72
N GLY A 188 -14.06 19.61 -4.28
CA GLY A 188 -15.08 18.67 -4.71
C GLY A 188 -16.49 19.14 -4.37
N ARG A 189 -16.72 19.61 -3.14
CA ARG A 189 -18.02 20.15 -2.72
C ARG A 189 -18.38 21.44 -3.46
N ALA A 190 -17.42 22.34 -3.65
CA ALA A 190 -17.65 23.59 -4.38
C ALA A 190 -18.03 23.36 -5.85
N GLN A 191 -17.51 22.31 -6.47
CA GLN A 191 -17.71 22.00 -7.89
C GLN A 191 -18.78 20.93 -8.14
N GLY A 192 -19.35 20.31 -7.11
CA GLY A 192 -20.17 19.11 -7.25
C GLY A 192 -19.40 17.90 -7.81
N ASN A 193 -18.07 17.88 -7.68
CA ASN A 193 -17.21 16.82 -8.20
C ASN A 193 -17.08 15.68 -7.18
N VAL A 194 -17.81 14.59 -7.42
CA VAL A 194 -17.84 13.41 -6.55
C VAL A 194 -16.48 12.72 -6.46
N LEU A 195 -15.70 12.66 -7.54
CA LEU A 195 -14.38 12.03 -7.52
C LEU A 195 -13.40 12.77 -6.61
N SER A 196 -13.42 14.11 -6.64
CA SER A 196 -12.61 14.93 -5.73
C SER A 196 -13.02 14.74 -4.27
N ILE A 197 -14.33 14.60 -4.00
CA ILE A 197 -14.83 14.28 -2.66
C ILE A 197 -14.31 12.92 -2.20
N GLN A 198 -14.41 11.89 -3.05
CA GLN A 198 -13.91 10.55 -2.74
C GLN A 198 -12.41 10.54 -2.48
N LEU A 199 -11.62 11.19 -3.33
CA LEU A 199 -10.18 11.32 -3.14
C LEU A 199 -9.85 12.00 -1.80
N GLY A 200 -10.60 13.05 -1.46
CA GLY A 200 -10.46 13.74 -0.19
C GLY A 200 -10.70 12.81 1.01
N LEU A 201 -11.79 12.03 1.00
CA LEU A 201 -12.09 11.06 2.05
C LEU A 201 -11.01 9.98 2.18
N ILE A 202 -10.49 9.48 1.06
CA ILE A 202 -9.40 8.48 1.05
C ILE A 202 -8.16 9.04 1.74
N ARG A 203 -7.78 10.29 1.45
CA ARG A 203 -6.61 10.94 2.05
C ARG A 203 -6.80 11.21 3.55
N VAL A 204 -8.00 11.60 3.98
CA VAL A 204 -8.31 11.76 5.41
C VAL A 204 -8.16 10.42 6.14
N ASN A 205 -8.71 9.35 5.58
CA ASN A 205 -8.55 8.01 6.16
C ASN A 205 -7.08 7.58 6.20
N LYS A 206 -6.31 7.81 5.11
CA LYS A 206 -4.86 7.56 5.10
C LYS A 206 -4.16 8.34 6.22
N ALA A 207 -4.51 9.60 6.44
CA ALA A 207 -3.94 10.41 7.52
C ALA A 207 -4.09 9.71 8.88
N HIS A 208 -5.28 9.18 9.20
CA HIS A 208 -5.50 8.44 10.45
C HIS A 208 -4.61 7.19 10.56
N TRP A 209 -4.44 6.43 9.46
CA TRP A 209 -3.54 5.27 9.44
C TRP A 209 -2.07 5.66 9.63
N VAL A 210 -1.63 6.79 9.08
CA VAL A 210 -0.29 7.32 9.31
C VAL A 210 -0.09 7.71 10.77
N LEU A 211 -1.05 8.44 11.35
CA LEU A 211 -0.98 8.82 12.76
C LEU A 211 -0.98 7.61 13.69
N TYR A 212 -1.83 6.62 13.39
CA TYR A 212 -1.85 5.33 14.09
C TYR A 212 -0.51 4.59 13.99
N SER A 213 0.10 4.57 12.81
CA SER A 213 1.41 3.92 12.59
C SER A 213 2.53 4.55 13.42
N GLY A 214 2.43 5.86 13.72
CA GLY A 214 3.39 6.57 14.57
C GLY A 214 3.46 6.04 16.01
N LEU A 215 2.40 5.38 16.50
CA LEU A 215 2.37 4.75 17.82
C LEU A 215 3.36 3.59 17.96
N ARG A 216 3.89 3.08 16.86
CA ARG A 216 5.02 2.13 16.87
C ARG A 216 6.24 2.70 17.62
N TYR A 217 6.41 4.02 17.58
CA TYR A 217 7.61 4.70 18.05
C TYR A 217 7.37 5.54 19.32
N ASP A 218 6.13 5.93 19.61
CA ASP A 218 5.80 6.70 20.82
C ASP A 218 4.40 6.34 21.30
N ASP A 219 4.30 5.67 22.45
CA ASP A 219 3.03 5.27 23.07
C ASP A 219 2.18 6.49 23.48
N ASP A 220 2.83 7.61 23.80
CA ASP A 220 2.18 8.85 24.24
C ASP A 220 1.87 9.80 23.07
N LEU A 221 2.07 9.36 21.82
CA LEU A 221 1.96 10.20 20.62
C LEU A 221 0.64 10.98 20.56
N LEU A 222 -0.49 10.31 20.82
CA LEU A 222 -1.80 10.95 20.71
C LEU A 222 -2.02 12.03 21.78
N GLU A 223 -1.51 11.83 22.99
CA GLU A 223 -1.60 12.81 24.08
C GLU A 223 -0.80 14.06 23.75
N ARG A 224 0.39 13.89 23.16
CA ARG A 224 1.22 15.03 22.73
C ARG A 224 0.67 15.76 21.53
N ALA A 225 0.01 15.02 20.65
CA ALA A 225 -0.61 15.58 19.47
C ALA A 225 -1.85 16.43 19.81
N GLU A 226 -2.37 16.35 21.05
CA GLU A 226 -3.47 17.20 21.50
C GLU A 226 -3.17 18.69 21.31
N GLY A 227 -4.12 19.41 20.72
CA GLY A 227 -3.96 20.83 20.37
C GLY A 227 -3.29 21.07 19.02
N THR A 228 -2.54 20.12 18.47
CA THR A 228 -1.97 20.21 17.11
C THR A 228 -2.72 19.36 16.08
N VAL A 229 -3.31 18.25 16.51
CA VAL A 229 -4.17 17.38 15.72
C VAL A 229 -5.62 17.59 16.17
N PRO A 230 -6.59 17.73 15.23
CA PRO A 230 -8.00 17.81 15.54
C PRO A 230 -8.46 16.66 16.45
N ARG A 231 -9.21 16.98 17.49
CA ARG A 231 -9.72 16.00 18.47
C ARG A 231 -10.49 14.85 17.82
N ALA A 232 -11.29 15.13 16.79
CA ALA A 232 -12.03 14.10 16.06
C ALA A 232 -11.11 13.06 15.38
N ASP A 233 -9.96 13.49 14.88
CA ASP A 233 -8.98 12.61 14.26
C ASP A 233 -8.26 11.76 15.34
N LEU A 234 -7.92 12.37 16.48
CA LEU A 234 -7.39 11.63 17.63
C LEU A 234 -8.38 10.58 18.14
N ASP A 235 -9.66 10.93 18.25
CA ASP A 235 -10.71 10.00 18.70
C ASP A 235 -10.90 8.84 17.71
N THR A 236 -10.77 9.10 16.40
CA THR A 236 -10.76 8.06 15.37
C THR A 236 -9.59 7.10 15.57
N VAL A 237 -8.38 7.62 15.78
CA VAL A 237 -7.18 6.78 16.00
C VAL A 237 -7.24 6.02 17.33
N ARG A 238 -7.83 6.59 18.39
CA ARG A 238 -8.13 5.85 19.63
C ARG A 238 -9.09 4.69 19.40
N GLY A 239 -10.04 4.85 18.48
CA GLY A 239 -10.87 3.76 17.98
C GLY A 239 -10.04 2.64 17.34
N PHE A 240 -9.04 2.99 16.52
CA PHE A 240 -8.13 2.01 15.93
C PHE A 240 -7.31 1.27 17.00
N ILE A 241 -6.83 1.95 18.04
CA ILE A 241 -6.14 1.30 19.17
C ILE A 241 -7.03 0.25 19.83
N THR A 242 -8.31 0.56 20.03
CA THR A 242 -9.27 -0.38 20.63
C THR A 242 -9.49 -1.61 19.77
N GLN A 243 -9.49 -1.45 18.44
CA GLN A 243 -9.78 -2.51 17.48
C GLN A 243 -8.54 -3.36 17.13
N PHE A 244 -7.38 -2.74 16.98
CA PHE A 244 -6.17 -3.34 16.41
C PHE A 244 -4.99 -3.41 17.40
N GLY A 245 -5.10 -2.79 18.59
CA GLY A 245 -4.05 -2.72 19.60
C GLY A 245 -3.23 -1.43 19.54
N GLY A 246 -2.44 -1.17 20.59
CA GLY A 246 -1.68 0.09 20.74
C GLY A 246 -0.42 0.20 19.89
N LYS A 247 0.22 -0.93 19.52
CA LYS A 247 1.47 -0.96 18.76
C LYS A 247 1.28 -1.69 17.43
N PRO A 248 0.99 -0.98 16.33
CA PRO A 248 0.82 -1.62 15.04
C PRO A 248 2.12 -2.23 14.51
N GLY A 249 2.04 -3.49 14.05
CA GLY A 249 3.12 -4.15 13.32
C GLY A 249 4.34 -4.55 14.15
N MET A 250 4.19 -4.71 15.47
CA MET A 250 5.14 -5.42 16.36
C MET A 250 4.62 -6.80 16.73
#